data_AF-A0A1Q9N8Q4-F1
#
_entry.id   AF-A0A1Q9N8Q4-F1
#
_cell.length_a   1.000
_cell.length_b   1.000
_cell.length_c   1.000
_cell.angle_alpha   90.00
_cell.angle_beta   90.00
_cell.angle_gamma   90.00
#
_symmetry.space_group_name_H-M   'P 1'
#
loop_
_entity.id
_entity.type
_entity.pdbx_description
1 polymer ?
#
loop_
_entity_poly.entity_id
_entity_poly.type
_entity_poly.pdbx_seq_one_letter_code
_entity_poly.pdbx_strand_id
1 'polypeptide(L)'
;MSNIYWKDKIFVSKGTITGFIIFGLVLLFIVINELLALIQVTERVIAMLSGISLILFMLGFIIDQLMSSNFNFWAFGALVSFLGITFFFSPVILYGLGDDDLILWIILVLFGIFLVIFGYGIEATEINKKFAKALISLWNSIKSYDWKGIPVTVLYLVFFFVSGFILYIFKGLKNLRKITIESFNKLFVFLKKSLIRVYELITDLPRMIVKTFESLYKLSPWFIIPASIIIGLKFSAPSDVGFISLIFVAFIYFSTIFVYKKREQISIITEQISSLTFNGLLETKKKVALVKQKLGIYKCPQCFSKIILTSKTCSNCNTDLKVCSICKLPIQNNNMISNCKECSHSFHQNHYDQWIRLNKVCPVCRVSI
;
A
#
# COMPACT_ATOMS: atom_id res chain seq x y z
N MET A 1 24.21 -24.20 -9.67
CA MET A 1 22.84 -23.79 -10.03
C MET A 1 22.61 -22.40 -9.46
N SER A 2 22.16 -21.49 -10.32
CA SER A 2 22.40 -20.05 -10.30
C SER A 2 21.71 -19.26 -9.18
N ASN A 3 22.49 -18.32 -8.62
CA ASN A 3 22.13 -17.27 -7.67
C ASN A 3 20.78 -16.59 -7.95
N ILE A 4 19.87 -16.66 -6.98
CA ILE A 4 18.74 -15.73 -6.86
C ILE A 4 19.03 -14.85 -5.62
N TYR A 5 19.92 -13.88 -5.83
CA TYR A 5 20.23 -12.80 -4.90
C TYR A 5 19.41 -11.56 -5.31
N TRP A 6 18.11 -11.55 -5.03
CA TRP A 6 17.29 -10.33 -5.11
C TRP A 6 17.04 -9.81 -3.70
N LYS A 7 18.08 -9.24 -3.11
CA LYS A 7 18.05 -8.62 -1.78
C LYS A 7 18.01 -7.10 -1.97
N ASP A 8 16.98 -6.48 -1.40
CA ASP A 8 16.96 -5.12 -0.85
C ASP A 8 17.40 -3.93 -1.73
N LYS A 9 17.30 -4.01 -3.07
CA LYS A 9 17.31 -2.79 -3.88
C LYS A 9 15.90 -2.23 -3.92
N ILE A 10 15.71 -1.02 -3.41
CA ILE A 10 14.55 -0.18 -3.69
C ILE A 10 14.49 -0.07 -5.21
N PHE A 11 13.67 -0.90 -5.84
CA PHE A 11 13.52 -0.94 -7.28
C PHE A 11 12.56 0.19 -7.64
N VAL A 12 13.08 1.42 -7.64
CA VAL A 12 12.41 2.53 -8.32
C VAL A 12 12.55 2.22 -9.80
N SER A 13 11.47 1.91 -10.52
CA SER A 13 11.66 1.63 -11.93
C SER A 13 12.16 2.86 -12.65
N LYS A 14 12.78 2.58 -13.80
CA LYS A 14 13.07 3.59 -14.79
C LYS A 14 11.85 4.45 -15.09
N GLY A 15 10.62 3.91 -15.05
CA GLY A 15 9.38 4.67 -15.25
C GLY A 15 9.15 5.73 -14.18
N THR A 16 9.27 5.38 -12.89
CA THR A 16 9.11 6.35 -11.79
C THR A 16 10.21 7.42 -11.81
N ILE A 17 11.46 7.03 -12.09
CA ILE A 17 12.58 7.98 -12.25
C ILE A 17 12.35 8.91 -13.45
N THR A 18 11.96 8.36 -14.61
CA THR A 18 11.67 9.14 -15.80
C THR A 18 10.47 10.08 -15.58
N GLY A 19 9.45 9.64 -14.86
CA GLY A 19 8.31 10.48 -14.47
C GLY A 19 8.73 11.67 -13.60
N PHE A 20 9.56 11.45 -12.57
CA PHE A 20 10.11 12.54 -11.75
C PHE A 20 11.00 13.50 -12.55
N ILE A 21 11.80 12.99 -13.48
CA ILE A 21 12.64 13.82 -14.36
C ILE A 21 11.77 14.68 -15.29
N ILE A 22 10.78 14.08 -15.95
CA ILE A 22 9.86 14.80 -16.84
C ILE A 22 9.07 15.85 -16.06
N PHE A 23 8.53 15.49 -14.90
CA PHE A 23 7.81 16.43 -14.04
C PHE A 23 8.70 17.58 -13.56
N GLY A 24 9.93 17.28 -13.14
CA GLY A 24 10.93 18.29 -12.78
C GLY A 24 11.28 19.22 -13.95
N LEU A 25 11.43 18.68 -15.17
CA LEU A 25 11.69 19.46 -16.37
C LEU A 25 10.50 20.34 -16.77
N VAL A 26 9.26 19.85 -16.60
CA VAL A 26 8.04 20.65 -16.83
C VAL A 26 7.95 21.78 -15.81
N LEU A 27 8.21 21.52 -14.52
CA LEU A 27 8.25 22.57 -13.50
C LEU A 27 9.38 23.59 -13.75
N LEU A 28 10.56 23.11 -14.13
CA LEU A 28 11.68 23.97 -14.51
C LEU A 28 11.30 24.84 -15.72
N PHE A 29 10.64 24.27 -16.72
CA PHE A 29 10.17 25.00 -17.89
C PHE A 29 9.11 26.04 -17.53
N ILE A 30 8.19 25.74 -16.61
CA ILE A 30 7.21 26.71 -16.08
C ILE A 30 7.91 27.89 -15.40
N VAL A 31 8.87 27.60 -14.52
CA VAL A 31 9.66 28.64 -13.83
C VAL A 31 10.49 29.47 -14.81
N ILE A 32 11.09 28.81 -15.81
CA ILE A 32 11.87 29.48 -16.87
C ILE A 32 10.96 30.34 -17.76
N ASN A 33 9.74 29.90 -18.08
CA ASN A 33 8.79 30.69 -18.87
C ASN A 33 8.22 31.89 -18.08
N GLU A 34 7.99 31.74 -16.78
CA GLU A 34 7.67 32.89 -15.91
C GLU A 34 8.83 33.90 -15.89
N LEU A 35 10.08 33.43 -15.91
CA LEU A 35 11.27 34.28 -16.05
C LEU A 35 11.42 34.88 -17.45
N LEU A 36 11.03 34.14 -18.49
CA LEU A 36 11.01 34.54 -19.90
C LEU A 36 9.60 34.98 -20.29
N ALA A 37 9.11 36.06 -19.67
CA ALA A 37 7.84 36.71 -19.99
C ALA A 37 7.70 37.22 -21.46
N LEU A 38 8.67 36.90 -22.33
CA LEU A 38 8.75 37.23 -23.75
C LEU A 38 8.28 36.11 -24.69
N ILE A 39 8.09 34.88 -24.20
CA ILE A 39 7.62 33.77 -25.05
C ILE A 39 6.15 33.54 -24.74
N GLN A 40 5.26 33.90 -25.67
CA GLN A 40 3.83 33.62 -25.61
C GLN A 40 3.54 32.11 -25.75
N VAL A 41 4.09 31.29 -24.87
CA VAL A 41 3.60 29.93 -24.69
C VAL A 41 2.29 30.06 -23.94
N THR A 42 1.18 29.81 -24.63
CA THR A 42 -0.17 29.87 -24.07
C THR A 42 -0.29 28.92 -22.87
N GLU A 43 -0.88 29.38 -21.77
CA GLU A 43 -1.17 28.62 -20.53
C GLU A 43 -1.76 27.22 -20.80
N ARG A 44 -2.49 27.08 -21.90
CA ARG A 44 -3.04 25.82 -22.44
C ARG A 44 -1.99 24.73 -22.69
N VAL A 45 -0.83 25.09 -23.25
CA VAL A 45 0.27 24.13 -23.53
C VAL A 45 0.89 23.63 -22.23
N ILE A 46 1.01 24.51 -21.23
CA ILE A 46 1.53 24.15 -19.90
C ILE A 46 0.56 23.21 -19.19
N ALA A 47 -0.74 23.49 -19.23
CA ALA A 47 -1.78 22.61 -18.69
C ALA A 47 -1.77 21.22 -19.37
N MET A 48 -1.62 21.17 -20.70
CA MET A 48 -1.53 19.92 -21.44
C MET A 48 -0.29 19.09 -21.04
N LEU A 49 0.89 19.71 -21.01
CA LEU A 49 2.15 19.04 -20.68
C LEU A 49 2.18 18.54 -19.23
N SER A 50 1.62 19.30 -18.29
CA SER A 50 1.49 18.89 -16.90
C SER A 50 0.52 17.72 -16.71
N GLY A 51 -0.61 17.72 -17.43
CA GLY A 51 -1.55 16.59 -17.46
C GLY A 51 -0.90 15.31 -17.99
N ILE A 52 -0.18 15.39 -19.11
CA ILE A 52 0.54 14.25 -19.70
C ILE A 52 1.61 13.72 -18.73
N SER A 53 2.38 14.61 -18.11
CA SER A 53 3.42 14.25 -17.14
C SER A 53 2.84 13.48 -15.93
N LEU A 54 1.71 13.93 -15.40
CA LEU A 54 1.01 13.28 -14.28
C LEU A 54 0.54 11.86 -14.65
N ILE A 55 -0.02 11.68 -15.85
CA ILE A 55 -0.47 10.37 -16.35
C ILE A 55 0.71 9.40 -16.46
N LEU A 56 1.81 9.85 -17.06
CA LEU A 56 3.02 9.03 -17.23
C LEU A 56 3.64 8.64 -15.88
N PHE A 57 3.67 9.57 -14.92
CA PHE A 57 4.14 9.30 -13.56
C PHE A 57 3.30 8.21 -12.87
N MET A 58 1.97 8.36 -12.92
CA MET A 58 1.05 7.41 -12.33
C MET A 58 1.13 6.03 -13.01
N LEU A 59 1.27 5.99 -14.35
CA LEU A 59 1.49 4.75 -15.10
C LEU A 59 2.76 4.03 -14.63
N GLY A 60 3.86 4.76 -14.46
CA GLY A 60 5.13 4.23 -13.97
C GLY A 60 5.00 3.63 -12.57
N PHE A 61 4.32 4.32 -11.66
CA PHE A 61 4.08 3.83 -10.30
C PHE A 61 3.27 2.51 -10.28
N ILE A 62 2.28 2.39 -11.17
CA ILE A 62 1.46 1.18 -11.25
C ILE A 62 2.24 0.02 -11.84
N ILE A 63 3.02 0.24 -12.90
CA ILE A 63 3.91 -0.79 -13.46
C ILE A 63 4.85 -1.32 -12.36
N ASP A 64 5.33 -0.45 -11.45
CA ASP A 64 6.17 -0.85 -10.32
C ASP A 64 5.43 -1.72 -9.31
N GLN A 65 4.18 -1.36 -9.00
CA GLN A 65 3.31 -2.18 -8.15
C GLN A 65 2.94 -3.51 -8.80
N LEU A 66 2.73 -3.53 -10.12
CA LEU A 66 2.46 -4.74 -10.90
C LEU A 66 3.64 -5.70 -10.89
N MET A 67 4.84 -5.18 -11.14
CA MET A 67 6.07 -5.97 -11.19
C MET A 67 6.46 -6.50 -9.80
N SER A 68 6.31 -5.68 -8.75
CA SER A 68 6.63 -6.11 -7.38
C SER A 68 5.63 -7.14 -6.82
N SER A 69 4.41 -7.20 -7.36
CA SER A 69 3.37 -8.13 -6.92
C SER A 69 3.27 -9.42 -7.75
N ASN A 70 4.23 -9.69 -8.65
CA ASN A 70 4.21 -10.85 -9.56
C ASN A 70 2.91 -10.95 -10.40
N PHE A 71 2.34 -9.80 -10.80
CA PHE A 71 1.12 -9.74 -11.61
C PHE A 71 -0.10 -10.45 -11.00
N ASN A 72 -0.23 -10.48 -9.68
CA ASN A 72 -1.45 -10.96 -9.02
C ASN A 72 -2.67 -10.09 -9.38
N PHE A 73 -3.87 -10.67 -9.52
CA PHE A 73 -5.12 -10.04 -10.01
C PHE A 73 -5.51 -8.67 -9.42
N TRP A 74 -4.99 -8.29 -8.25
CA TRP A 74 -5.02 -6.92 -7.73
C TRP A 74 -4.45 -5.87 -8.69
N ALA A 75 -3.50 -6.30 -9.51
CA ALA A 75 -2.95 -5.65 -10.68
C ALA A 75 -4.01 -5.05 -11.61
N PHE A 76 -5.05 -5.83 -11.90
CA PHE A 76 -6.09 -5.43 -12.83
C PHE A 76 -6.99 -4.36 -12.20
N GLY A 77 -7.32 -4.50 -10.91
CA GLY A 77 -8.02 -3.45 -10.16
C GLY A 77 -7.23 -2.14 -10.13
N ALA A 78 -5.92 -2.19 -9.88
CA ALA A 78 -5.04 -1.03 -9.93
C ALA A 78 -4.96 -0.39 -11.33
N LEU A 79 -4.92 -1.20 -12.39
CA LEU A 79 -4.90 -0.72 -13.77
C LEU A 79 -6.23 -0.10 -14.21
N VAL A 80 -7.36 -0.65 -13.76
CA VAL A 80 -8.68 -0.05 -14.03
C VAL A 80 -8.88 1.24 -13.23
N SER A 81 -8.43 1.27 -11.97
CA SER A 81 -8.41 2.52 -11.19
C SER A 81 -7.54 3.59 -11.83
N PHE A 82 -6.42 3.18 -12.43
CA PHE A 82 -5.54 4.10 -13.16
C PHE A 82 -6.15 4.68 -14.41
N LEU A 83 -6.81 3.85 -15.22
CA LEU A 83 -7.58 4.34 -16.35
C LEU A 83 -8.63 5.34 -15.87
N GLY A 84 -9.30 5.06 -14.76
CA GLY A 84 -10.22 6.00 -14.14
C GLY A 84 -9.60 7.33 -13.73
N ILE A 85 -8.43 7.30 -13.09
CA ILE A 85 -7.67 8.52 -12.76
C ILE A 85 -7.27 9.27 -14.04
N THR A 86 -6.87 8.55 -15.08
CA THR A 86 -6.48 9.13 -16.38
C THR A 86 -7.66 9.86 -17.03
N PHE A 87 -8.85 9.25 -17.03
CA PHE A 87 -10.08 9.89 -17.50
C PHE A 87 -10.57 11.02 -16.60
N PHE A 88 -10.31 10.94 -15.29
CA PHE A 88 -10.65 12.02 -14.36
C PHE A 88 -9.79 13.28 -14.59
N PHE A 89 -8.53 13.11 -14.98
CA PHE A 89 -7.61 14.22 -15.31
C PHE A 89 -7.57 14.59 -16.79
N SER A 90 -8.18 13.79 -17.67
CA SER A 90 -8.40 14.10 -19.09
C SER A 90 -8.99 15.50 -19.35
N PRO A 91 -9.86 16.06 -18.51
CA PRO A 91 -10.35 17.41 -18.72
C PRO A 91 -9.26 18.47 -18.70
N VAL A 92 -8.23 18.35 -17.85
CA VAL A 92 -7.05 19.26 -17.87
C VAL A 92 -6.33 19.21 -19.22
N ILE A 93 -6.33 18.05 -19.88
CA ILE A 93 -5.76 17.87 -21.21
C ILE A 93 -6.68 18.48 -22.28
N LEU A 94 -8.00 18.32 -22.16
CA LEU A 94 -8.98 18.92 -23.06
C LEU A 94 -9.04 20.45 -22.96
N TYR A 95 -8.85 21.01 -21.75
CA TYR A 95 -8.65 22.46 -21.55
C TYR A 95 -7.47 22.96 -22.37
N GLY A 96 -6.35 22.21 -22.33
CA GLY A 96 -5.14 22.54 -23.08
C GLY A 96 -5.34 22.46 -24.59
N LEU A 97 -6.30 21.66 -25.07
CA LEU A 97 -6.68 21.55 -26.47
C LEU A 97 -7.69 22.61 -26.92
N GLY A 98 -8.21 23.43 -26.00
CA GLY A 98 -9.15 24.51 -26.29
C GLY A 98 -10.59 24.05 -26.50
N ASP A 99 -10.95 22.90 -25.95
CA ASP A 99 -12.31 22.36 -26.03
C ASP A 99 -13.12 22.81 -24.80
N ASP A 100 -14.09 23.69 -25.03
CA ASP A 100 -14.90 24.34 -23.98
C ASP A 100 -16.20 23.56 -23.67
N ASP A 101 -16.37 22.35 -24.21
CA ASP A 101 -17.58 21.54 -23.99
C ASP A 101 -17.66 21.00 -22.56
N LEU A 102 -18.32 21.78 -21.70
CA LEU A 102 -18.60 21.47 -20.30
C LEU A 102 -19.32 20.12 -20.12
N ILE A 103 -20.13 19.69 -21.09
CA ILE A 103 -20.87 18.42 -21.00
C ILE A 103 -19.89 17.25 -21.15
N LEU A 104 -18.98 17.32 -22.12
CA LEU A 104 -17.94 16.32 -22.32
C LEU A 104 -17.03 16.21 -21.09
N TRP A 105 -16.69 17.35 -20.47
CA TRP A 105 -15.96 17.41 -19.21
C TRP A 105 -16.62 16.62 -18.08
N ILE A 106 -17.89 16.90 -17.83
CA ILE A 106 -18.65 16.25 -16.76
C ILE A 106 -18.73 14.74 -17.03
N ILE A 107 -18.95 14.33 -18.28
CA ILE A 107 -19.01 12.91 -18.65
C ILE A 107 -17.68 12.20 -18.37
N LEU A 108 -16.55 12.80 -18.75
CA LEU A 108 -15.22 12.20 -18.56
C LEU A 108 -14.83 12.12 -17.08
N VAL A 109 -15.14 13.14 -16.29
CA VAL A 109 -14.94 13.15 -14.83
C VAL A 109 -15.75 12.04 -14.18
N LEU A 110 -17.05 11.93 -14.51
CA LEU A 110 -17.93 10.91 -13.94
C LEU A 110 -17.50 9.50 -14.35
N PHE A 111 -17.08 9.31 -15.60
CA PHE A 111 -16.55 8.05 -16.10
C PHE A 111 -15.23 7.68 -15.40
N GLY A 112 -14.35 8.66 -15.17
CA GLY A 112 -13.12 8.48 -14.41
C GLY A 112 -13.37 8.03 -12.97
N ILE A 113 -14.26 8.72 -12.25
CA ILE A 113 -14.68 8.34 -10.88
C ILE A 113 -15.26 6.93 -10.86
N PHE A 114 -16.11 6.59 -11.85
CA PHE A 114 -16.69 5.26 -11.97
C PHE A 114 -15.62 4.17 -12.09
N LEU A 115 -14.64 4.35 -12.98
CA LEU A 115 -13.54 3.40 -13.18
C LEU A 115 -12.64 3.26 -11.94
N VAL A 116 -12.41 4.35 -11.19
CA VAL A 116 -11.70 4.30 -9.90
C VAL A 116 -12.45 3.44 -8.90
N ILE A 117 -13.74 3.73 -8.68
CA ILE A 117 -14.58 2.96 -7.75
C ILE A 117 -14.65 1.49 -8.17
N PHE A 118 -14.75 1.24 -9.48
CA PHE A 118 -14.79 -0.10 -10.04
C PHE A 118 -13.48 -0.86 -9.83
N GLY A 119 -12.34 -0.24 -10.12
CA GLY A 119 -11.02 -0.84 -9.92
C GLY A 119 -10.72 -1.18 -8.46
N TYR A 120 -11.12 -0.32 -7.52
CA TYR A 120 -11.06 -0.61 -6.08
C TYR A 120 -12.05 -1.72 -5.66
N GLY A 121 -13.15 -1.91 -6.39
CA GLY A 121 -14.19 -2.91 -6.09
C GLY A 121 -13.87 -4.34 -6.53
N ILE A 122 -12.84 -4.55 -7.37
CA ILE A 122 -12.45 -5.87 -7.91
C ILE A 122 -11.88 -6.83 -6.84
N GLU A 123 -11.72 -6.38 -5.59
CA GLU A 123 -11.34 -7.23 -4.45
C GLU A 123 -12.39 -8.29 -4.05
N ALA A 124 -13.58 -8.33 -4.67
CA ALA A 124 -14.64 -9.28 -4.35
C ALA A 124 -14.33 -10.70 -4.90
N THR A 125 -13.67 -11.51 -4.09
CA THR A 125 -13.21 -12.89 -4.36
C THR A 125 -14.28 -13.87 -4.90
N GLU A 126 -15.58 -13.62 -4.70
CA GLU A 126 -16.66 -14.48 -5.22
C GLU A 126 -17.12 -14.14 -6.64
N ILE A 127 -16.96 -12.89 -7.08
CA ILE A 127 -17.33 -12.45 -8.44
C ILE A 127 -16.40 -13.12 -9.48
N ASN A 128 -15.18 -13.47 -9.06
CA ASN A 128 -14.11 -13.98 -9.92
C ASN A 128 -14.41 -15.30 -10.64
N LYS A 129 -15.10 -16.28 -10.02
CA LYS A 129 -15.28 -17.60 -10.67
C LYS A 129 -16.31 -17.57 -11.80
N LYS A 130 -17.45 -16.89 -11.58
CA LYS A 130 -18.50 -16.75 -12.61
C LYS A 130 -18.04 -15.84 -13.74
N PHE A 131 -17.32 -14.77 -13.39
CA PHE A 131 -16.75 -13.85 -14.37
C PHE A 131 -15.69 -14.50 -15.25
N ALA A 132 -14.73 -15.22 -14.64
CA ALA A 132 -13.72 -15.97 -15.39
C ALA A 132 -14.35 -17.00 -16.34
N LYS A 133 -15.39 -17.71 -15.90
CA LYS A 133 -16.12 -18.66 -16.75
C LYS A 133 -16.80 -17.98 -17.94
N ALA A 134 -17.37 -16.79 -17.74
CA ALA A 134 -18.00 -16.01 -18.80
C ALA A 134 -16.96 -15.47 -19.81
N LEU A 135 -15.80 -15.01 -19.35
CA LEU A 135 -14.69 -14.59 -20.22
C LEU A 135 -14.13 -15.76 -21.05
N ILE A 136 -13.97 -16.94 -20.43
CA ILE A 136 -13.53 -18.14 -21.15
C ILE A 136 -14.57 -18.54 -22.22
N SER A 137 -15.86 -18.44 -21.90
CA SER A 137 -16.95 -18.69 -22.87
C SER A 137 -16.89 -17.71 -24.05
N LEU A 138 -16.65 -16.42 -23.77
CA LEU A 138 -16.51 -15.40 -24.80
C LEU A 138 -15.31 -15.67 -25.69
N TRP A 139 -14.16 -15.97 -25.09
CA TRP A 139 -12.92 -16.30 -25.80
C TRP A 139 -13.10 -17.52 -26.71
N ASN A 140 -13.75 -18.57 -26.23
CA ASN A 140 -14.03 -19.75 -27.03
C ASN A 140 -14.96 -19.44 -28.21
N SER A 141 -15.98 -18.59 -28.01
CA SER A 141 -16.91 -18.17 -29.07
C SER A 141 -16.20 -17.33 -30.15
N ILE A 142 -15.27 -16.46 -29.75
CA ILE A 142 -14.41 -15.69 -30.66
C ILE A 142 -13.50 -16.64 -31.44
N LYS A 143 -12.84 -17.57 -30.74
CA LYS A 143 -11.91 -18.53 -31.35
C LYS A 143 -12.59 -19.48 -32.34
N SER A 144 -13.85 -19.84 -32.09
CA SER A 144 -14.64 -20.68 -32.99
C SER A 144 -15.37 -19.90 -34.09
N TYR A 145 -15.17 -18.58 -34.19
CA TYR A 145 -15.90 -17.70 -35.10
C TYR A 145 -17.44 -17.83 -34.98
N ASP A 146 -17.94 -18.09 -33.78
CA ASP A 146 -19.38 -18.18 -33.51
C ASP A 146 -19.97 -16.77 -33.32
N TRP A 147 -20.22 -16.10 -34.44
CA TRP A 147 -20.78 -14.75 -34.46
C TRP A 147 -22.17 -14.63 -33.81
N LYS A 148 -22.91 -15.74 -33.65
CA LYS A 148 -24.21 -15.74 -32.96
C LYS A 148 -24.05 -15.84 -31.44
N GLY A 149 -23.03 -16.54 -30.95
CA GLY A 149 -22.72 -16.68 -29.53
C GLY A 149 -22.08 -15.43 -28.90
N ILE A 150 -21.35 -14.63 -29.69
CA ILE A 150 -20.66 -13.43 -29.21
C ILE A 150 -21.64 -12.39 -28.60
N PRO A 151 -22.70 -11.93 -29.29
CA PRO A 151 -23.63 -10.94 -28.73
C PRO A 151 -24.29 -11.39 -27.43
N VAL A 152 -24.67 -12.67 -27.34
CA VAL A 152 -25.30 -13.25 -26.15
C VAL A 152 -24.34 -13.26 -24.96
N THR A 153 -23.09 -13.65 -25.20
CA THR A 153 -22.07 -13.71 -24.15
C THR A 153 -21.67 -12.30 -23.69
N VAL A 154 -21.59 -11.34 -24.62
CA VAL A 154 -21.35 -9.92 -24.31
C VAL A 154 -22.50 -9.35 -23.48
N LEU A 155 -23.75 -9.58 -23.89
CA LEU A 155 -24.93 -9.12 -23.15
C LEU A 155 -24.97 -9.72 -21.73
N TYR A 156 -24.64 -11.01 -21.59
CA TYR A 156 -24.53 -11.67 -20.29
C TYR A 156 -23.43 -11.04 -19.41
N LEU A 157 -22.27 -10.72 -19.98
CA LEU A 157 -21.19 -10.03 -19.27
C LEU A 157 -21.64 -8.63 -18.82
N VAL A 158 -22.30 -7.86 -19.68
CA VAL A 158 -22.85 -6.53 -19.34
C VAL A 158 -23.85 -6.65 -18.18
N PHE A 159 -24.81 -7.57 -18.27
CA PHE A 159 -25.81 -7.78 -17.21
C PHE A 159 -25.15 -8.23 -15.90
N PHE A 160 -24.17 -9.14 -15.98
CA PHE A 160 -23.40 -9.59 -14.83
C PHE A 160 -22.67 -8.43 -14.15
N PHE A 161 -22.03 -7.55 -14.92
CA PHE A 161 -21.39 -6.34 -14.40
C PHE A 161 -22.38 -5.38 -13.75
N VAL A 162 -23.51 -5.08 -14.39
CA VAL A 162 -24.54 -4.18 -13.84
C VAL A 162 -25.10 -4.75 -12.54
N SER A 163 -25.43 -6.05 -12.51
CA SER A 163 -25.96 -6.70 -11.30
C SER A 163 -24.94 -6.75 -10.16
N GLY A 164 -23.67 -7.06 -10.47
CA GLY A 164 -22.57 -7.08 -9.51
C GLY A 164 -22.30 -5.69 -8.95
N PHE A 165 -22.36 -4.67 -9.80
CA PHE A 165 -22.23 -3.27 -9.43
C PHE A 165 -23.36 -2.80 -8.51
N ILE A 166 -24.62 -3.13 -8.81
CA ILE A 166 -25.77 -2.78 -7.96
C ILE A 166 -25.64 -3.44 -6.59
N LEU A 167 -25.40 -4.76 -6.54
CA LEU A 167 -25.20 -5.48 -5.27
C LEU A 167 -24.01 -4.93 -4.47
N TYR A 168 -22.95 -4.50 -5.17
CA TYR A 168 -21.78 -3.88 -4.56
C TYR A 168 -22.10 -2.51 -3.97
N ILE A 169 -22.85 -1.65 -4.69
CA ILE A 169 -23.34 -0.37 -4.13
C ILE A 169 -24.14 -0.63 -2.85
N PHE A 170 -25.05 -1.60 -2.86
CA PHE A 170 -25.83 -1.93 -1.66
C PHE A 170 -24.98 -2.46 -0.50
N LYS A 171 -24.00 -3.31 -0.78
CA LYS A 171 -23.06 -3.84 0.24
C LYS A 171 -22.12 -2.76 0.76
N GLY A 172 -21.67 -1.88 -0.13
CA GLY A 172 -20.88 -0.68 0.15
C GLY A 172 -21.64 0.29 1.03
N LEU A 173 -22.88 0.64 0.71
CA LEU A 173 -23.76 1.49 1.52
C LEU A 173 -24.01 0.88 2.91
N LYS A 174 -24.21 -0.43 2.99
CA LYS A 174 -24.39 -1.15 4.27
C LYS A 174 -23.13 -1.11 5.14
N ASN A 175 -21.95 -1.27 4.55
CA ASN A 175 -20.67 -1.16 5.25
C ASN A 175 -20.29 0.28 5.57
N LEU A 176 -20.59 1.23 4.68
CA LEU A 176 -20.43 2.67 4.91
C LEU A 176 -21.20 3.05 6.16
N ARG A 177 -22.49 2.70 6.26
CA ARG A 177 -23.29 2.95 7.47
C ARG A 177 -22.61 2.44 8.74
N LYS A 178 -21.99 1.25 8.70
CA LYS A 178 -21.26 0.69 9.84
C LYS A 178 -19.99 1.49 10.15
N ILE A 179 -19.23 1.86 9.12
CA ILE A 179 -17.99 2.65 9.24
C ILE A 179 -18.28 4.08 9.68
N THR A 180 -19.32 4.74 9.18
CA THR A 180 -19.70 6.09 9.60
C THR A 180 -20.11 6.09 11.07
N ILE A 181 -20.93 5.12 11.51
CA ILE A 181 -21.31 5.02 12.93
C ILE A 181 -20.08 4.80 13.81
N GLU A 182 -19.18 3.89 13.43
CA GLU A 182 -18.00 3.59 14.23
C GLU A 182 -16.98 4.75 14.24
N SER A 183 -16.85 5.45 13.10
CA SER A 183 -15.97 6.62 12.96
C SER A 183 -16.53 7.83 13.69
N PHE A 184 -17.85 8.08 13.63
CA PHE A 184 -18.50 9.12 14.42
C PHE A 184 -18.37 8.87 15.92
N ASN A 185 -18.52 7.62 16.38
CA ASN A 185 -18.34 7.28 17.78
C ASN A 185 -16.88 7.51 18.24
N LYS A 186 -15.89 7.14 17.43
CA LYS A 186 -14.46 7.40 17.73
C LYS A 186 -14.16 8.90 17.70
N LEU A 187 -14.69 9.65 16.74
CA LEU A 187 -14.56 11.10 16.63
C LEU A 187 -15.20 11.79 17.84
N PHE A 188 -16.39 11.36 18.27
CA PHE A 188 -17.08 11.92 19.41
C PHE A 188 -16.33 11.69 20.73
N VAL A 189 -15.78 10.48 20.93
CA VAL A 189 -14.90 10.17 22.07
C VAL A 189 -13.63 11.02 22.03
N PHE A 190 -13.05 11.23 20.84
CA PHE A 190 -11.88 12.08 20.66
C PHE A 190 -12.19 13.56 20.96
N LEU A 191 -13.28 14.10 20.42
CA LEU A 191 -13.73 15.47 20.67
C LEU A 191 -14.01 15.70 22.15
N LYS A 192 -14.66 14.74 22.83
CA LYS A 192 -14.88 14.80 24.28
C LYS A 192 -13.56 14.90 25.04
N LYS A 193 -12.57 14.07 24.71
CA LYS A 193 -11.24 14.11 25.36
C LYS A 193 -10.48 15.40 25.06
N SER A 194 -10.56 15.90 23.82
CA SER A 194 -9.90 17.14 23.40
C SER A 194 -10.54 18.36 24.06
N LEU A 195 -11.87 18.39 24.19
CA LEU A 195 -12.59 19.44 24.92
C LEU A 195 -12.25 19.45 26.40
N ILE A 196 -12.13 18.28 27.04
CA ILE A 196 -11.67 18.19 28.44
C ILE A 196 -10.26 18.78 28.58
N ARG A 197 -9.34 18.44 27.67
CA ARG A 197 -7.97 19.02 27.69
C ARG A 197 -7.95 20.52 27.41
N VAL A 198 -8.79 21.01 26.49
CA VAL A 198 -8.91 22.45 26.20
C VAL A 198 -9.50 23.16 27.42
N TYR A 199 -10.47 22.58 28.11
CA TYR A 199 -11.01 23.11 29.35
C TYR A 199 -9.93 23.18 30.45
N GLU A 200 -9.16 22.10 30.64
CA GLU A 200 -7.99 22.07 31.55
C GLU A 200 -6.95 23.15 31.17
N LEU A 201 -6.66 23.30 29.88
CA LEU A 201 -5.74 24.30 29.35
C LEU A 201 -6.25 25.74 29.54
N ILE A 202 -7.56 25.96 29.38
CA ILE A 202 -8.22 27.26 29.60
C ILE A 202 -8.20 27.61 31.09
N THR A 203 -8.40 26.63 31.98
CA THR A 203 -8.29 26.85 33.43
C THR A 203 -6.86 27.16 33.88
N ASP A 204 -5.85 26.64 33.18
CA ASP A 204 -4.42 26.93 33.44
C ASP A 204 -3.87 28.12 32.64
N LEU A 205 -4.64 28.63 31.67
CA LEU A 205 -4.26 29.71 30.75
C LEU A 205 -3.79 31.00 31.44
N PRO A 206 -4.40 31.45 32.57
CA PRO A 206 -3.94 32.65 33.27
C PRO A 206 -2.49 32.54 33.76
N ARG A 207 -2.02 31.33 34.12
CA ARG A 207 -0.65 31.10 34.60
C ARG A 207 0.35 30.95 33.46
N MET A 208 -0.07 30.37 32.33
CA MET A 208 0.79 30.25 31.14
C MET A 208 0.98 31.60 30.45
N ILE A 209 -0.10 32.37 30.25
CA ILE A 209 -0.05 33.68 29.59
C ILE A 209 0.91 34.62 30.32
N VAL A 210 0.87 34.68 31.65
CA VAL A 210 1.78 35.55 32.43
C VAL A 210 3.26 35.19 32.20
N LYS A 211 3.60 33.89 32.18
CA LYS A 211 4.99 33.44 31.95
C LYS A 211 5.47 33.61 30.49
N THR A 212 4.56 33.44 29.53
CA THR A 212 4.89 33.60 28.11
C THR A 212 5.02 35.08 27.73
N PHE A 213 4.18 35.97 28.29
CA PHE A 213 4.32 37.42 28.13
C PHE A 213 5.61 37.96 28.75
N GLU A 214 6.00 37.48 29.94
CA GLU A 214 7.30 37.84 30.53
C GLU A 214 8.51 37.40 29.70
N SER A 215 8.41 36.26 28.99
CA SER A 215 9.49 35.77 28.11
C SER A 215 9.52 36.49 26.75
N LEU A 216 8.35 36.76 26.16
CA LEU A 216 8.25 37.45 24.86
C LEU A 216 8.61 38.94 24.97
N TYR A 217 8.24 39.61 26.08
CA TYR A 217 8.59 41.01 26.32
C TYR A 217 10.11 41.22 26.46
N LYS A 218 10.86 40.18 26.84
CA LYS A 218 12.32 40.22 26.96
C LYS A 218 13.07 39.99 25.65
N LEU A 219 12.42 39.51 24.59
CA LEU A 219 13.12 38.97 23.41
C LEU A 219 13.06 39.82 22.12
N SER A 220 12.70 41.11 22.23
CA SER A 220 12.70 42.15 21.16
C SER A 220 11.32 42.46 20.55
N PRO A 221 10.77 43.67 20.75
CA PRO A 221 9.46 44.09 20.25
C PRO A 221 9.33 44.25 18.72
N TRP A 222 10.40 44.10 17.94
CA TRP A 222 10.45 44.65 16.58
C TRP A 222 10.21 43.66 15.42
N PHE A 223 10.08 42.35 15.68
CA PHE A 223 10.08 41.35 14.60
C PHE A 223 8.70 40.79 14.20
N ILE A 224 7.67 40.91 15.04
CA ILE A 224 6.41 40.18 14.82
C ILE A 224 5.45 40.93 13.87
N ILE A 225 5.62 42.24 13.71
CA ILE A 225 4.74 43.10 12.91
C ILE A 225 5.16 43.22 11.42
N PRO A 226 6.46 43.24 11.05
CA PRO A 226 6.84 43.39 9.63
C PRO A 226 6.64 42.14 8.78
N ALA A 227 6.82 40.93 9.33
CA ALA A 227 6.80 39.68 8.55
C ALA A 227 5.39 39.29 8.07
N SER A 228 4.37 39.60 8.86
CA SER A 228 2.96 39.36 8.52
C SER A 228 2.46 40.36 7.46
N ILE A 229 2.97 41.60 7.48
CA ILE A 229 2.66 42.63 6.49
C ILE A 229 3.31 42.33 5.12
N ILE A 230 4.55 41.82 5.11
CA ILE A 230 5.27 41.50 3.85
C ILE A 230 4.67 40.28 3.12
N ILE A 231 4.18 39.27 3.86
CA ILE A 231 3.53 38.09 3.26
C ILE A 231 2.12 38.44 2.76
N GLY A 232 1.40 39.34 3.43
CA GLY A 232 0.09 39.82 2.99
C GLY A 232 0.12 40.71 1.75
N LEU A 233 1.16 41.54 1.60
CA LEU A 233 1.23 42.52 0.50
C LEU A 233 1.73 41.95 -0.84
N LYS A 234 2.38 40.78 -0.87
CA LYS A 234 2.90 40.19 -2.12
C LYS A 234 1.92 39.28 -2.85
N PHE A 235 0.79 38.92 -2.22
CA PHE A 235 -0.22 38.01 -2.77
C PHE A 235 -1.53 38.68 -3.22
N SER A 236 -1.62 40.02 -3.15
CA SER A 236 -2.77 40.74 -3.71
C SER A 236 -2.57 41.06 -5.21
N ALA A 237 -2.58 40.03 -6.06
CA ALA A 237 -2.88 40.20 -7.48
C ALA A 237 -4.32 39.72 -7.74
N PRO A 238 -5.10 40.38 -8.63
CA PRO A 238 -6.56 40.34 -8.61
C PRO A 238 -7.18 39.15 -9.37
N SER A 239 -6.61 37.95 -9.26
CA SER A 239 -7.26 36.75 -9.82
C SER A 239 -7.44 35.68 -8.75
N ASP A 240 -8.65 35.11 -8.70
CA ASP A 240 -9.12 34.12 -7.72
C ASP A 240 -8.26 32.83 -7.66
N VAL A 241 -7.32 32.68 -8.58
CA VAL A 241 -6.38 31.55 -8.69
C VAL A 241 -5.33 31.56 -7.57
N GLY A 242 -4.96 32.74 -7.04
CA GLY A 242 -3.93 32.87 -6.00
C GLY A 242 -4.33 32.28 -4.64
N PHE A 243 -5.64 32.29 -4.32
CA PHE A 243 -6.15 31.72 -3.07
C PHE A 243 -6.22 30.19 -3.13
N ILE A 244 -6.62 29.64 -4.29
CA ILE A 244 -6.69 28.19 -4.50
C ILE A 244 -5.29 27.57 -4.48
N SER A 245 -4.28 28.24 -5.08
CA SER A 245 -2.90 27.76 -5.05
C SER A 245 -2.30 27.78 -3.64
N LEU A 246 -2.62 28.81 -2.83
CA LEU A 246 -2.22 28.88 -1.42
C LEU A 246 -2.85 27.77 -0.57
N ILE A 247 -4.15 27.48 -0.77
CA ILE A 247 -4.82 26.35 -0.11
C ILE A 247 -4.19 25.03 -0.55
N PHE A 248 -3.85 24.88 -1.83
CA PHE A 248 -3.26 23.65 -2.35
C PHE A 248 -1.84 23.41 -1.82
N VAL A 249 -1.01 24.45 -1.75
CA VAL A 249 0.33 24.37 -1.13
C VAL A 249 0.24 24.10 0.36
N ALA A 250 -0.69 24.76 1.07
CA ALA A 250 -0.95 24.47 2.49
C ALA A 250 -1.43 23.04 2.70
N PHE A 251 -2.25 22.49 1.79
CA PHE A 251 -2.72 21.11 1.84
C PHE A 251 -1.61 20.10 1.53
N ILE A 252 -0.76 20.35 0.54
CA ILE A 252 0.42 19.50 0.25
C ILE A 252 1.39 19.52 1.42
N TYR A 253 1.68 20.70 1.98
CA TYR A 253 2.56 20.85 3.14
C TYR A 253 1.98 20.16 4.38
N PHE A 254 0.68 20.33 4.63
CA PHE A 254 -0.01 19.67 5.73
C PHE A 254 -0.02 18.15 5.53
N SER A 255 -0.33 17.66 4.33
CA SER A 255 -0.35 16.23 4.02
C SER A 255 1.03 15.59 4.14
N THR A 256 2.08 16.24 3.64
CA THR A 256 3.46 15.73 3.74
C THR A 256 3.92 15.65 5.19
N ILE A 257 3.70 16.69 6.01
CA ILE A 257 4.08 16.66 7.44
C ILE A 257 3.29 15.60 8.22
N PHE A 258 1.97 15.51 7.99
CA PHE A 258 1.12 14.57 8.71
C PHE A 258 1.36 13.12 8.30
N VAL A 259 1.59 12.87 7.00
CA VAL A 259 1.92 11.55 6.46
C VAL A 259 3.33 11.12 6.88
N TYR A 260 4.31 12.03 6.91
CA TYR A 260 5.68 11.68 7.30
C TYR A 260 5.77 11.25 8.77
N LYS A 261 5.14 12.01 9.68
CA LYS A 261 5.12 11.67 11.11
C LYS A 261 4.36 10.37 11.41
N LYS A 262 3.35 10.04 10.60
CA LYS A 262 2.58 8.80 10.72
C LYS A 262 3.31 7.60 10.11
N ARG A 263 4.16 7.82 9.10
CA ARG A 263 4.96 6.76 8.44
C ARG A 263 5.97 6.13 9.40
N GLU A 264 6.64 6.94 10.23
CA GLU A 264 7.58 6.46 11.24
C GLU A 264 6.89 5.61 12.33
N GLN A 265 5.68 6.01 12.74
CA GLN A 265 4.88 5.19 13.66
C GLN A 265 4.42 3.88 13.02
N ILE A 266 4.04 3.91 11.74
CA ILE A 266 3.62 2.71 11.01
C ILE A 266 4.80 1.74 10.82
N SER A 267 6.03 2.20 10.57
CA SER A 267 7.18 1.29 10.42
C SER A 267 7.49 0.55 11.72
N ILE A 268 7.46 1.25 12.86
CA ILE A 268 7.69 0.64 14.18
C ILE A 268 6.58 -0.38 14.52
N ILE A 269 5.32 -0.02 14.26
CA ILE A 269 4.18 -0.93 14.49
C ILE A 269 4.25 -2.15 13.55
N THR A 270 4.66 -1.96 12.30
CA THR A 270 4.80 -3.05 11.32
C THR A 270 5.90 -4.02 11.73
N GLU A 271 7.02 -3.52 12.23
CA GLU A 271 8.11 -4.36 12.76
C GLU A 271 7.66 -5.15 14.00
N GLN A 272 6.97 -4.50 14.93
CA GLN A 272 6.37 -5.17 16.10
C GLN A 272 5.34 -6.23 15.72
N ILE A 273 4.42 -5.94 14.80
CA ILE A 273 3.44 -6.91 14.29
C ILE A 273 4.15 -8.07 13.61
N SER A 274 5.19 -7.83 12.80
CA SER A 274 5.92 -8.91 12.13
C SER A 274 6.57 -9.88 13.13
N SER A 275 7.13 -9.35 14.22
CA SER A 275 7.72 -10.16 15.30
C SER A 275 6.66 -10.96 16.08
N LEU A 276 5.52 -10.34 16.37
CA LEU A 276 4.37 -11.00 17.03
C LEU A 276 3.75 -12.08 16.15
N THR A 277 3.65 -11.83 14.84
CA THR A 277 3.12 -12.79 13.87
C THR A 277 4.06 -13.99 13.71
N PHE A 278 5.38 -13.76 13.72
CA PHE A 278 6.37 -14.84 13.72
C PHE A 278 6.29 -15.70 14.98
N ASN A 279 6.19 -15.08 16.15
CA ASN A 279 6.00 -15.78 17.42
C ASN A 279 4.68 -16.55 17.44
N GLY A 280 3.59 -15.94 16.95
CA GLY A 280 2.29 -16.59 16.80
C GLY A 280 2.30 -17.77 15.82
N LEU A 281 3.05 -17.68 14.72
CA LEU A 281 3.28 -18.77 13.77
C LEU A 281 4.12 -19.90 14.37
N LEU A 282 5.14 -19.57 15.16
CA LEU A 282 5.92 -20.55 15.92
C LEU A 282 5.05 -21.27 16.96
N GLU A 283 4.19 -20.53 17.67
CA GLU A 283 3.31 -21.09 18.70
C GLU A 283 2.21 -21.97 18.09
N THR A 284 1.60 -21.54 16.99
CA THR A 284 0.63 -22.37 16.24
C THR A 284 1.30 -23.59 15.62
N LYS A 285 2.51 -23.48 15.06
CA LYS A 285 3.28 -24.65 14.60
C LYS A 285 3.62 -25.59 15.75
N LYS A 286 3.97 -25.09 16.93
CA LYS A 286 4.16 -25.90 18.14
C LYS A 286 2.86 -26.61 18.55
N LYS A 287 1.72 -25.93 18.54
CA LYS A 287 0.40 -26.51 18.85
C LYS A 287 0.01 -27.58 17.82
N VAL A 288 0.19 -27.32 16.53
CA VAL A 288 -0.06 -28.30 15.45
C VAL A 288 0.91 -29.48 15.54
N ALA A 289 2.19 -29.23 15.87
CA ALA A 289 3.17 -30.28 16.11
C ALA A 289 2.79 -31.16 17.31
N LEU A 290 2.32 -30.56 18.41
CA LEU A 290 1.80 -31.25 19.60
C LEU A 290 0.53 -32.06 19.28
N VAL A 291 -0.38 -31.53 18.45
CA VAL A 291 -1.57 -32.27 18.00
C VAL A 291 -1.17 -33.42 17.07
N LYS A 292 -0.25 -33.22 16.12
CA LYS A 292 0.30 -34.30 15.28
C LYS A 292 1.09 -35.33 16.09
N GLN A 293 1.75 -34.91 17.16
CA GLN A 293 2.44 -35.78 18.11
C GLN A 293 1.43 -36.63 18.90
N LYS A 294 0.34 -36.02 19.39
CA LYS A 294 -0.77 -36.74 20.01
C LYS A 294 -1.47 -37.70 19.03
N LEU A 295 -1.46 -37.39 17.73
CA LEU A 295 -2.00 -38.26 16.68
C LEU A 295 -1.02 -39.34 16.18
N GLY A 296 0.26 -39.30 16.60
CA GLY A 296 1.21 -40.38 16.32
C GLY A 296 1.53 -40.65 14.83
N ILE A 297 1.52 -39.62 13.97
CA ILE A 297 1.71 -39.79 12.51
C ILE A 297 3.03 -39.21 12.00
N TYR A 298 4.16 -39.56 12.63
CA TYR A 298 5.47 -39.37 12.01
C TYR A 298 5.99 -40.72 11.54
N LYS A 299 6.55 -40.75 10.32
CA LYS A 299 7.14 -41.95 9.73
C LYS A 299 8.66 -41.87 9.82
N CYS A 300 9.31 -42.96 10.17
CA CYS A 300 10.76 -43.08 10.13
C CYS A 300 11.24 -42.81 8.69
N PRO A 301 12.26 -41.94 8.47
CA PRO A 301 12.77 -41.68 7.13
C PRO A 301 13.47 -42.90 6.50
N GLN A 302 13.92 -43.86 7.33
CA GLN A 302 14.62 -45.06 6.87
C GLN A 302 13.64 -46.20 6.51
N CYS A 303 12.71 -46.52 7.41
CA CYS A 303 11.83 -47.71 7.28
C CYS A 303 10.34 -47.39 7.21
N PHE A 304 9.96 -46.11 7.21
CA PHE A 304 8.57 -45.61 7.13
C PHE A 304 7.60 -46.08 8.22
N SER A 305 8.09 -46.77 9.26
CA SER A 305 7.28 -47.16 10.42
C SER A 305 6.87 -45.92 11.22
N LYS A 306 5.73 -46.02 11.94
CA LYS A 306 5.28 -44.94 12.83
C LYS A 306 6.27 -44.80 13.99
N ILE A 307 6.74 -43.58 14.24
CA ILE A 307 7.68 -43.27 15.32
C ILE A 307 7.04 -42.39 16.39
N ILE A 308 7.39 -42.66 17.65
CA ILE A 308 7.03 -41.83 18.79
C ILE A 308 8.14 -40.78 18.95
N LEU A 309 7.79 -39.50 18.89
CA LEU A 309 8.74 -38.37 18.90
C LEU A 309 9.65 -38.28 20.14
N THR A 310 9.37 -39.05 21.18
CA THR A 310 10.19 -39.08 22.41
C THR A 310 11.41 -40.00 22.31
N SER A 311 11.44 -40.94 21.35
CA SER A 311 12.57 -41.86 21.20
C SER A 311 13.65 -41.28 20.28
N LYS A 312 14.92 -41.34 20.72
CA LYS A 312 16.08 -40.94 19.90
C LYS A 312 16.32 -41.91 18.73
N THR A 313 15.97 -43.17 18.92
CA THR A 313 16.11 -44.25 17.95
C THR A 313 14.73 -44.71 17.45
N CYS A 314 14.68 -45.22 16.23
CA CYS A 314 13.48 -45.86 15.69
C CYS A 314 13.37 -47.30 16.21
N SER A 315 12.25 -47.67 16.83
CA SER A 315 12.02 -49.03 17.37
C SER A 315 12.01 -50.14 16.32
N ASN A 316 11.84 -49.83 15.03
CA ASN A 316 11.75 -50.83 13.97
C ASN A 316 13.10 -51.09 13.26
N CYS A 317 13.96 -50.08 13.13
CA CYS A 317 15.23 -50.20 12.40
C CYS A 317 16.45 -49.75 13.21
N ASN A 318 16.29 -49.39 14.49
CA ASN A 318 17.34 -48.95 15.41
C ASN A 318 18.22 -47.78 14.92
N THR A 319 17.80 -47.06 13.88
CA THR A 319 18.53 -45.88 13.39
C THR A 319 18.23 -44.65 14.25
N ASP A 320 19.26 -43.85 14.50
CA ASP A 320 19.15 -42.55 15.17
C ASP A 320 18.32 -41.57 14.32
N LEU A 321 17.31 -40.99 14.95
CA LEU A 321 16.43 -40.00 14.36
C LEU A 321 17.04 -38.61 14.56
N LYS A 322 17.45 -37.96 13.47
CA LYS A 322 17.86 -36.55 13.50
C LYS A 322 16.62 -35.67 13.74
N VAL A 323 16.61 -34.93 14.85
CA VAL A 323 15.51 -34.02 15.23
C VAL A 323 15.98 -32.58 15.14
N CYS A 324 15.15 -31.71 14.57
CA CYS A 324 15.45 -30.28 14.51
C CYS A 324 15.33 -29.64 15.89
N SER A 325 16.39 -29.02 16.39
CA SER A 325 16.40 -28.43 17.74
C SER A 325 15.43 -27.24 17.94
N ILE A 326 14.96 -26.61 16.85
CA ILE A 326 14.00 -25.48 16.89
C ILE A 326 12.56 -25.98 16.94
N CYS A 327 12.13 -26.83 15.99
CA CYS A 327 10.74 -27.31 15.93
C CYS A 327 10.49 -28.62 16.66
N LYS A 328 11.54 -29.30 17.12
CA LYS A 328 11.50 -30.62 17.79
C LYS A 328 10.85 -31.73 16.94
N LEU A 329 10.90 -31.58 15.61
CA LEU A 329 10.40 -32.58 14.65
C LEU A 329 11.55 -33.31 13.93
N PRO A 330 11.35 -34.59 13.55
CA PRO A 330 12.33 -35.37 12.81
C PRO A 330 12.58 -34.73 11.45
N ILE A 331 13.84 -34.72 11.05
CA ILE A 331 14.28 -34.22 9.76
C ILE A 331 14.22 -35.38 8.77
N GLN A 332 13.41 -35.24 7.72
CA GLN A 332 13.28 -36.26 6.68
C GLN A 332 14.49 -36.22 5.73
N ASN A 333 14.80 -37.34 5.06
CA ASN A 333 15.96 -37.45 4.16
C ASN A 333 15.95 -36.42 3.00
N ASN A 334 14.77 -35.94 2.59
CA ASN A 334 14.64 -34.95 1.53
C ASN A 334 14.67 -33.49 2.03
N ASN A 335 14.74 -33.27 3.35
CA ASN A 335 14.80 -31.91 3.89
C ASN A 335 16.25 -31.42 3.89
N MET A 336 16.46 -30.20 3.44
CA MET A 336 17.77 -29.57 3.56
C MET A 336 18.11 -29.33 5.04
N ILE A 337 19.30 -29.77 5.44
CA ILE A 337 19.76 -29.77 6.83
C ILE A 337 20.87 -28.73 6.98
N SER A 338 20.73 -27.85 7.96
CA SER A 338 21.82 -26.98 8.42
C SER A 338 22.30 -27.47 9.77
N ASN A 339 23.61 -27.54 9.96
CA ASN A 339 24.23 -27.86 11.25
C ASN A 339 25.01 -26.65 11.75
N CYS A 340 24.96 -26.39 13.06
CA CYS A 340 25.84 -25.39 13.67
C CYS A 340 27.27 -25.93 13.71
N LYS A 341 28.25 -25.14 13.25
CA LYS A 341 29.67 -25.53 13.22
C LYS A 341 30.23 -25.82 14.62
N GLU A 342 29.77 -25.08 15.63
CA GLU A 342 30.28 -25.18 17.01
C GLU A 342 29.69 -26.35 17.80
N CYS A 343 28.38 -26.58 17.70
CA CYS A 343 27.70 -27.56 18.54
C CYS A 343 27.11 -28.76 17.79
N SER A 344 27.28 -28.84 16.47
CA SER A 344 26.85 -29.94 15.60
C SER A 344 25.36 -30.32 15.67
N HIS A 345 24.52 -29.49 16.29
CA HIS A 345 23.08 -29.72 16.35
C HIS A 345 22.47 -29.52 14.96
N SER A 346 21.55 -30.43 14.59
CA SER A 346 20.87 -30.40 13.30
C SER A 346 19.59 -29.57 13.33
N PHE A 347 19.36 -28.86 12.22
CA PHE A 347 18.20 -28.01 12.02
C PHE A 347 17.64 -28.19 10.61
N HIS A 348 16.34 -27.98 10.44
CA HIS A 348 15.79 -27.69 9.12
C HIS A 348 16.41 -26.38 8.63
N GLN A 349 16.94 -26.35 7.41
CA GLN A 349 17.62 -25.18 6.85
C GLN A 349 16.79 -23.90 7.01
N ASN A 350 15.51 -23.93 6.63
CA ASN A 350 14.62 -22.77 6.78
C ASN A 350 14.49 -22.27 8.24
N HIS A 351 14.42 -23.18 9.21
CA HIS A 351 14.32 -22.76 10.62
C HIS A 351 15.64 -22.18 11.12
N TYR A 352 16.78 -22.73 10.69
CA TYR A 352 18.10 -22.25 11.07
C TYR A 352 18.38 -20.88 10.44
N ASP A 353 18.22 -20.74 9.13
CA ASP A 353 18.51 -19.51 8.38
C ASP A 353 17.66 -18.34 8.89
N GLN A 354 16.37 -18.60 9.17
CA GLN A 354 15.47 -17.60 9.74
C GLN A 354 15.90 -17.19 11.15
N TRP A 355 16.33 -18.14 11.99
CA TRP A 355 16.79 -17.85 13.34
C TRP A 355 18.07 -17.00 13.32
N ILE A 356 19.05 -17.36 12.49
CA ILE A 356 20.33 -16.64 12.37
C ILE A 356 20.13 -15.25 11.80
N ARG A 357 19.22 -15.08 10.82
CA ARG A 357 18.89 -13.77 10.28
C ARG A 357 18.41 -12.79 11.36
N LEU A 358 17.66 -13.28 12.36
CA LEU A 358 17.09 -12.44 13.42
C LEU A 358 18.03 -12.27 14.61
N ASN A 359 18.67 -13.34 15.07
CA ASN A 359 19.37 -13.35 16.36
C ASN A 359 20.90 -13.35 16.22
N LYS A 360 21.45 -13.71 15.05
CA LYS A 360 22.89 -13.88 14.79
C LYS A 360 23.63 -14.84 15.75
N VAL A 361 22.89 -15.66 16.51
CA VAL A 361 23.44 -16.63 17.47
C VAL A 361 22.76 -17.98 17.34
N CYS A 362 23.48 -19.05 17.67
CA CYS A 362 22.94 -20.40 17.67
C CYS A 362 21.83 -20.56 18.74
N PRO A 363 20.66 -21.14 18.41
CA PRO A 363 19.59 -21.36 19.39
C PRO A 363 19.97 -22.34 20.52
N VAL A 364 21.01 -23.16 20.33
CA VAL A 364 21.44 -24.18 21.31
C VAL A 364 22.64 -23.71 22.12
N CYS A 365 23.78 -23.41 21.47
CA CYS A 365 25.00 -23.02 22.18
C CYS A 365 25.15 -21.50 22.39
N ARG A 366 24.29 -20.67 21.79
CA ARG A 366 24.32 -19.20 21.87
C ARG A 366 25.61 -18.53 21.37
N VAL A 367 26.51 -19.28 20.74
CA VAL A 367 27.68 -18.72 20.05
C VAL A 367 27.23 -17.98 18.79
N SER A 368 27.86 -16.83 18.52
CA SER A 368 27.64 -16.04 17.30
C SER A 368 28.08 -16.80 16.06
N ILE A 369 27.28 -16.72 14.99
CA ILE A 369 27.49 -17.46 13.73
C ILE A 369 27.91 -16.53 12.60
#